data_AF-A0A962VA88-F1
#
_entry.id   AF-A0A962VA88-F1
#
_cell.length_a   1.000
_cell.length_b   1.000
_cell.length_c   1.000
_cell.angle_alpha   90.00
_cell.angle_beta   90.00
_cell.angle_gamma   90.00
#
_symmetry.space_group_name_H-M   'P 1'
#
loop_
_entity.id
_entity.type
_entity.pdbx_description
1 polymer ?
#
loop_
_entity_poly.entity_id
_entity_poly.type
_entity_poly.pdbx_seq_one_letter_code
_entity_poly.pdbx_strand_id
1 'polypeptide(L)' 'MSYLAAEDPQCTGKSGAIALVIEPKSKDLGEFTVRRVLPSPERRMVGPFIFFDHMGPAEFPPG' A
#
# COMPACT_ATOMS: atom_id res chain seq x y z
N MET A 1 0.50 23.27 -20.28
CA MET A 1 0.99 22.24 -19.35
C MET A 1 2.06 21.44 -20.07
N SER A 2 3.35 21.66 -19.76
CA SER A 2 4.43 20.85 -20.32
C SER A 2 4.56 19.57 -19.49
N TYR A 3 4.55 18.42 -20.17
CA TYR A 3 4.88 17.12 -19.57
C TYR A 3 6.31 16.79 -19.98
N LEU A 4 7.16 16.40 -19.02
CA LEU A 4 8.45 15.81 -19.33
C LEU A 4 8.23 14.31 -19.51
N ALA A 5 8.53 13.80 -20.70
CA ALA A 5 8.57 12.36 -20.91
C ALA A 5 9.63 11.77 -19.97
N ALA A 6 9.18 11.04 -18.96
CA ALA A 6 10.06 10.22 -18.15
C ALA A 6 10.20 8.86 -18.83
N GLU A 7 11.40 8.31 -18.84
CA GLU A 7 11.58 6.92 -19.23
C GLU A 7 10.89 6.02 -18.19
N ASP A 8 10.18 5.01 -18.66
CA ASP A 8 9.57 4.02 -17.79
C ASP A 8 10.67 3.25 -17.04
N PRO A 9 10.54 3.05 -15.71
CA PRO A 9 11.55 2.35 -14.93
C PRO A 9 11.67 0.90 -15.40
N GLN A 10 12.88 0.52 -15.83
CA GLN A 10 13.18 -0.86 -16.18
C GLN A 10 13.31 -1.70 -14.91
N CYS A 11 12.43 -2.69 -14.75
CA CYS A 11 12.53 -3.68 -13.68
C CYS A 11 13.73 -4.62 -13.92
N THR A 12 14.92 -4.24 -13.44
CA THR A 12 16.17 -5.03 -13.57
C THR A 12 16.34 -6.12 -12.51
N GLY A 13 15.33 -6.32 -11.64
CA GLY A 13 15.35 -7.33 -10.57
C GLY A 13 15.03 -8.74 -11.10
N LYS A 14 15.86 -9.73 -10.72
CA LYS A 14 15.67 -11.16 -11.04
C LYS A 14 14.25 -11.67 -10.73
N SER A 15 13.70 -12.55 -11.58
CA SER A 15 12.49 -13.32 -11.25
C SER A 15 12.65 -14.08 -9.93
N GLY A 16 11.72 -13.89 -9.00
CA GLY A 16 11.80 -14.37 -7.62
C GLY A 16 12.07 -13.29 -6.56
N ALA A 17 12.09 -12.00 -6.93
CA ALA A 17 12.48 -10.86 -6.08
C ALA A 17 11.43 -10.37 -5.06
N ILE A 18 10.52 -11.22 -4.56
CA ILE A 18 9.63 -10.81 -3.46
C ILE A 18 10.42 -10.87 -2.15
N ALA A 19 10.74 -9.71 -1.58
CA ALA A 19 11.53 -9.63 -0.35
C ALA A 19 10.74 -10.09 0.89
N LEU A 20 9.43 -9.79 0.95
CA LEU A 20 8.55 -10.11 2.07
C LEU A 20 7.09 -10.04 1.63
N VAL A 21 6.29 -11.02 2.03
CA VAL A 21 4.82 -10.98 1.93
C VAL A 21 4.27 -10.66 3.32
N ILE A 22 3.46 -9.61 3.42
CA ILE A 22 2.86 -9.17 4.69
C ILE A 22 1.37 -9.38 4.58
N GLU A 23 0.82 -10.21 5.48
CA GLU A 23 -0.63 -10.37 5.60
C GLU A 23 -1.25 -9.11 6.24
N PRO A 24 -2.16 -8.41 5.53
CA PRO A 24 -2.82 -7.22 6.05
C PRO A 24 -3.67 -7.53 7.27
N LYS A 25 -3.68 -6.65 8.28
CA LYS A 25 -4.52 -6.81 9.47
C LYS A 25 -5.71 -5.86 9.44
N SER A 26 -6.86 -6.39 9.84
CA SER A 26 -8.06 -5.58 10.03
C SER A 26 -7.82 -4.54 11.12
N LYS A 27 -8.15 -3.28 10.84
CA LYS A 27 -8.05 -2.19 11.79
C LYS A 27 -9.35 -1.39 11.77
N ASP A 28 -9.96 -1.31 12.94
CA ASP A 28 -11.12 -0.46 13.19
C ASP A 28 -10.66 1.00 13.35
N LEU A 29 -11.31 1.90 12.61
CA LEU A 29 -11.13 3.36 12.67
C LEU A 29 -12.35 4.08 13.27
N GLY A 30 -13.31 3.32 13.82
CA GLY A 30 -14.56 3.83 14.40
C GLY A 30 -15.73 3.60 13.46
N GLU A 31 -15.85 4.44 12.43
CA GLU A 31 -16.99 4.37 11.49
C GLU A 31 -16.83 3.27 10.43
N PHE A 32 -15.59 2.86 10.15
CA PHE A 32 -15.30 1.82 9.19
C PHE A 32 -14.02 1.06 9.52
N THR A 33 -13.89 -0.10 8.90
CA THR A 33 -12.73 -0.98 9.04
C THR A 33 -11.86 -0.92 7.78
N VAL A 34 -10.55 -0.96 7.97
CA VAL A 34 -9.56 -1.01 6.90
C VAL A 34 -8.65 -2.23 7.04
N ARG A 35 -7.91 -2.56 6.00
CA ARG A 35 -6.83 -3.55 6.04
C ARG A 35 -5.48 -2.82 6.03
N ARG A 36 -4.80 -2.78 7.18
CA ARG A 36 -3.50 -2.14 7.36
C ARG A 36 -2.36 -3.08 7.03
N VAL A 37 -1.46 -2.64 6.16
CA VAL A 37 -0.23 -3.36 5.79
C VAL A 37 0.99 -2.72 6.43
N LEU A 38 1.07 -1.39 6.45
CA LEU A 38 2.16 -0.64 7.08
C LEU A 38 1.62 0.34 8.13
N PRO A 39 2.30 0.50 9.28
CA PRO A 39 3.47 -0.28 9.70
C PRO A 39 3.09 -1.70 10.14
N SER A 40 3.98 -2.67 9.90
CA SER A 40 3.91 -4.01 10.46
C SER A 40 5.15 -4.31 11.31
N PRO A 41 5.12 -5.32 12.20
CA PRO A 41 6.31 -5.73 12.96
C PRO A 41 7.50 -6.11 12.08
N GLU A 42 7.25 -6.71 10.92
CA GLU A 42 8.28 -7.21 9.98
C GLU A 42 8.81 -6.12 9.04
N ARG A 43 8.01 -5.07 8.79
CA ARG A 43 8.39 -3.93 7.96
C ARG A 43 7.65 -2.68 8.39
N ARG A 44 8.41 -1.68 8.85
CA ARG A 44 7.86 -0.37 9.24
C ARG A 44 7.67 0.60 8.07
N MET A 45 8.47 0.46 7.00
CA MET A 45 8.43 1.35 5.84
C MET A 45 9.00 0.72 4.57
N VAL A 46 8.62 1.23 3.40
CA VAL A 46 9.17 0.88 2.07
C VAL A 46 9.55 2.18 1.37
N GLY A 47 10.84 2.46 1.22
CA GLY A 47 11.29 3.75 0.69
C GLY A 47 10.67 4.91 1.49
N PRO A 48 9.98 5.87 0.85
CA PRO A 48 9.32 6.98 1.55
C PRO A 48 7.97 6.61 2.20
N PHE A 49 7.45 5.40 2.00
CA PHE A 49 6.12 4.99 2.47
C PHE A 49 6.17 4.37 3.87
N ILE A 50 5.59 5.05 4.86
CA ILE A 50 5.59 4.62 6.28
C ILE A 50 4.21 4.11 6.77
N PHE A 51 3.18 4.26 5.95
CA PHE A 51 1.80 3.93 6.29
C PHE A 51 1.05 3.49 5.03
N PHE A 52 0.26 2.42 5.13
CA PHE A 52 -0.52 1.90 4.02
C PHE A 52 -1.74 1.14 4.53
N ASP A 53 -2.92 1.69 4.23
CA ASP A 53 -4.23 1.10 4.52
C ASP A 53 -4.99 0.88 3.21
N HIS A 54 -5.52 -0.32 3.02
CA HIS A 54 -6.50 -0.59 1.98
C HIS A 54 -7.90 -0.36 2.56
N MET A 55 -8.57 0.66 2.05
CA MET A 55 -9.96 0.97 2.37
C MET A 55 -10.90 0.13 1.51
N GLY A 56 -11.86 -0.54 2.14
CA GLY A 56 -12.94 -1.24 1.45
C GLY A 56 -12.61 -2.66 0.93
N PRO A 57 -13.51 -3.23 0.12
CA PRO A 57 -14.70 -2.59 -0.45
C PRO A 57 -15.74 -2.23 0.61
N ALA A 58 -16.32 -1.03 0.54
CA ALA A 58 -17.36 -0.56 1.45
C ALA A 58 -18.33 0.34 0.67
N GLU A 59 -19.63 0.10 0.84
CA GLU A 59 -20.69 0.96 0.32
C GLU A 59 -21.16 1.86 1.44
N PHE A 60 -21.06 3.17 1.24
CA PHE A 60 -21.56 4.17 2.18
C PHE A 60 -22.79 4.84 1.57
N PRO A 61 -23.85 5.08 2.35
CA PRO A 61 -25.00 5.86 1.86
C PRO A 61 -24.54 7.29 1.52
N PRO A 62 -25.19 7.95 0.54
CA PRO A 62 -24.99 9.37 0.34
C PRO A 62 -25.36 10.13 1.62
N GLY A 63 -24.58 11.16 1.94
CA GLY A 63 -24.80 12.04 3.09
C GLY A 63 -26.01 12.95 2.95
#